data_AF-A0AA97B4V8-F1
#
_entry.id   AF-A0AA97B4V8-F1
#
_cell.length_a   1.000
_cell.length_b   1.000
_cell.length_c   1.000
_cell.angle_alpha   90.00
_cell.angle_beta   90.00
_cell.angle_gamma   90.00
#
_symmetry.space_group_name_H-M   'P 1'
#
loop_
_entity.id
_entity.type
_entity.pdbx_description
1 polymer ?
#
loop_
_entity_poly.entity_id
_entity_poly.type
_entity_poly.pdbx_seq_one_letter_code
_entity_poly.pdbx_strand_id
1 'polypeptide(L)'
;MNQRIRQVLALEALGSEVLVLQADVGDAEQMAEVLRRTRQAFGELHGVIHAAGVPAGGLAQLRTQKAVEDVLRPKVLGTWILHALLRDTPLDFFVLCSSRTAYTAEPGQIDHCAACAFQDAFAHQAAATGSLPIISLAWDTWREVGQAVTTQMPDGANPMREAMLAHALTPAEGVDVFERVLAQAPTHVVVSTEDLRAAMARSASLLQDLMGPMETDAAPAAERAAPASMDEAERELADIWQRFLGVESVALHENFFELGGNSLIGLKVINEVKRRFGKDLPVVSLFENPTLSAMARLLTRGQEQASATTSDRRSRGARRRELIQQRRQSGN
;
A
#
# COMPACT_ATOMS: atom_id res chain seq x y z
N MET A 1 -22.64 -22.93 -15.44
CA MET A 1 -22.00 -23.72 -14.36
C MET A 1 -20.94 -22.86 -13.69
N ASN A 2 -20.94 -22.76 -12.36
CA ASN A 2 -20.00 -21.93 -11.59
C ASN A 2 -18.54 -22.36 -11.84
N GLN A 3 -17.61 -21.41 -11.98
CA GLN A 3 -16.18 -21.69 -12.22
C GLN A 3 -15.56 -22.59 -11.14
N ARG A 4 -15.93 -22.40 -9.87
CA ARG A 4 -15.42 -23.22 -8.75
C ARG A 4 -15.83 -24.69 -8.86
N ILE A 5 -17.08 -24.95 -9.26
CA ILE A 5 -17.59 -26.31 -9.47
C ILE A 5 -16.83 -26.99 -10.60
N ARG A 6 -16.53 -26.27 -11.70
CA ARG A 6 -15.73 -26.81 -12.80
C ARG A 6 -14.32 -27.22 -12.35
N GLN A 7 -13.69 -26.45 -11.47
CA GLN A 7 -12.35 -26.76 -10.97
C GLN A 7 -12.35 -28.01 -10.08
N VAL A 8 -13.35 -28.18 -9.21
CA VAL A 8 -13.51 -29.40 -8.40
C VAL A 8 -13.73 -30.63 -9.29
N LEU A 9 -14.66 -30.55 -10.24
CA LEU A 9 -14.92 -31.65 -11.18
C LEU A 9 -13.70 -32.00 -12.03
N ALA A 10 -12.85 -31.01 -12.37
CA ALA A 10 -11.62 -31.27 -13.09
C ALA A 10 -10.59 -32.05 -12.26
N LEU A 11 -10.49 -31.77 -10.95
CA LEU A 11 -9.64 -32.56 -10.03
C LEU A 11 -10.16 -33.99 -9.90
N GLU A 12 -11.49 -34.16 -9.76
CA GLU A 12 -12.11 -35.48 -9.69
C GLU A 12 -11.92 -36.28 -10.99
N ALA A 13 -11.98 -35.63 -12.15
CA ALA A 13 -11.70 -36.26 -13.44
C ALA A 13 -10.25 -36.71 -13.59
N LEU A 14 -9.31 -36.13 -12.83
CA LEU A 14 -7.91 -36.57 -12.75
C LEU A 14 -7.70 -37.70 -11.72
N GLY A 15 -8.77 -38.15 -11.05
CA GLY A 15 -8.74 -39.26 -10.09
C GLY A 15 -8.59 -38.85 -8.63
N SER A 16 -8.69 -37.56 -8.30
CA SER A 16 -8.68 -37.09 -6.90
C SER A 16 -10.07 -37.23 -6.27
N GLU A 17 -10.13 -37.48 -4.96
CA GLU A 17 -11.37 -37.39 -4.19
C GLU A 17 -11.38 -36.05 -3.42
N VAL A 18 -12.45 -35.26 -3.55
CA VAL A 18 -12.47 -33.87 -3.06
C VAL A 18 -13.61 -33.66 -2.06
N LEU A 19 -13.27 -33.25 -0.83
CA LEU A 19 -14.23 -32.82 0.18
C LEU A 19 -14.21 -31.30 0.32
N VAL A 20 -15.33 -30.65 -0.03
CA VAL A 20 -15.48 -29.20 0.12
C VAL A 20 -16.18 -28.88 1.44
N LEU A 21 -15.51 -28.09 2.29
CA LEU A 21 -16.02 -27.63 3.58
C LEU A 21 -15.98 -26.10 3.63
N GLN A 22 -16.91 -25.50 4.37
CA GLN A 22 -16.93 -24.07 4.65
C GLN A 22 -16.54 -23.85 6.12
N ALA A 23 -15.51 -23.05 6.36
CA ALA A 23 -15.06 -22.65 7.68
C ALA A 23 -14.31 -21.32 7.62
N ASP A 24 -14.31 -20.56 8.73
CA ASP A 24 -13.35 -19.48 8.96
C ASP A 24 -12.08 -20.05 9.62
N VAL A 25 -10.92 -19.87 8.98
CA VAL A 25 -9.63 -20.32 9.52
C VAL A 25 -9.28 -19.63 10.85
N GLY A 26 -9.84 -18.45 11.10
CA GLY A 26 -9.72 -17.73 12.37
C GLY A 26 -10.63 -18.25 13.49
N ASP A 27 -11.43 -19.30 13.24
CA ASP A 27 -12.33 -19.92 14.22
C ASP A 27 -11.86 -21.35 14.56
N ALA A 28 -11.48 -21.56 15.82
CA ALA A 28 -10.89 -22.81 16.26
C ALA A 28 -11.88 -23.99 16.27
N GLU A 29 -13.17 -23.74 16.58
CA GLU A 29 -14.19 -24.79 16.61
C GLU A 29 -14.52 -25.25 15.19
N GLN A 30 -14.68 -24.30 14.27
CA GLN A 30 -14.91 -24.61 12.86
C GLN A 30 -13.71 -25.37 12.25
N MET A 31 -12.48 -24.97 12.57
CA MET A 31 -11.30 -25.66 12.07
C MET A 31 -11.11 -27.05 12.69
N ALA A 32 -11.44 -27.25 13.97
CA ALA A 32 -11.46 -28.57 14.58
C ALA A 32 -12.47 -29.50 13.87
N GLU A 33 -13.65 -28.98 13.53
CA GLU A 33 -14.67 -29.71 12.77
C GLU A 33 -14.19 -30.05 11.35
N VAL A 34 -13.50 -29.13 10.66
CA VAL A 34 -12.88 -29.38 9.35
C VAL A 34 -11.89 -30.54 9.43
N LEU A 35 -10.98 -30.52 10.41
CA LEU A 35 -9.98 -31.57 10.59
C LEU A 35 -10.63 -32.92 10.93
N ARG A 36 -11.68 -32.92 11.77
CA ARG A 36 -12.44 -34.12 12.11
C ARG A 36 -13.10 -34.74 10.87
N ARG A 37 -13.81 -33.93 10.08
CA ARG A 37 -14.49 -34.39 8.85
C ARG A 37 -13.49 -34.86 7.78
N THR A 38 -12.37 -34.16 7.65
CA THR A 38 -11.29 -34.55 6.71
C THR A 38 -10.75 -35.93 7.08
N ARG A 39 -10.45 -36.18 8.36
CA ARG A 39 -9.98 -37.50 8.81
C ARG A 39 -11.02 -38.60 8.66
N GLN A 40 -12.30 -38.30 8.85
CA GLN A 40 -13.37 -39.26 8.63
C GLN A 40 -13.54 -39.65 7.15
N ALA A 41 -13.29 -38.71 6.23
CA ALA A 41 -13.40 -38.96 4.81
C ALA A 41 -12.17 -39.68 4.24
N PHE A 42 -10.96 -39.23 4.62
CA PHE A 42 -9.71 -39.62 3.94
C PHE A 42 -8.70 -40.34 4.84
N GLY A 43 -8.93 -40.43 6.15
CA GLY A 43 -7.98 -41.04 7.09
C GLY A 43 -6.91 -40.06 7.56
N GLU A 44 -5.63 -40.42 7.40
CA GLU A 44 -4.51 -39.62 7.90
C GLU A 44 -4.31 -38.33 7.10
N LEU A 45 -3.93 -37.26 7.80
CA LEU A 45 -3.63 -35.97 7.20
C LEU A 45 -2.12 -35.83 7.06
N HIS A 46 -1.64 -35.78 5.81
CA HIS A 46 -0.22 -35.75 5.47
C HIS A 46 0.33 -34.34 5.24
N GLY A 47 -0.51 -33.39 4.86
CA GLY A 47 -0.03 -32.06 4.52
C GLY A 47 -1.09 -30.98 4.64
N VAL A 48 -0.64 -29.75 4.88
CA VAL A 48 -1.50 -28.56 4.93
C VAL A 48 -0.92 -27.47 4.05
N ILE A 49 -1.77 -26.87 3.21
CA ILE A 49 -1.46 -25.65 2.46
C ILE A 49 -2.38 -24.55 2.97
N HIS A 50 -1.84 -23.64 3.78
CA HIS A 50 -2.58 -22.49 4.28
C HIS A 50 -2.47 -21.33 3.30
N ALA A 51 -3.47 -21.28 2.40
CA ALA A 51 -3.63 -20.25 1.38
C ALA A 51 -4.71 -19.21 1.74
N ALA A 52 -5.26 -19.25 2.96
CA ALA A 52 -6.33 -18.31 3.34
C ALA A 52 -5.77 -16.90 3.58
N GLY A 53 -6.45 -15.93 3.00
CA GLY A 53 -6.12 -14.51 3.09
C GLY A 53 -7.22 -13.68 2.44
N VAL A 54 -7.36 -12.44 2.87
CA VAL A 54 -8.31 -11.47 2.31
C VAL A 54 -7.56 -10.33 1.62
N PRO A 55 -8.16 -9.65 0.64
CA PRO A 55 -7.53 -8.50 0.00
C PRO A 55 -7.22 -7.42 1.04
N ALA A 56 -6.03 -6.85 0.91
CA ALA A 56 -5.58 -5.71 1.68
C ALA A 56 -5.32 -4.53 0.74
N GLY A 57 -5.34 -3.33 1.30
CA GLY A 57 -5.11 -2.11 0.53
C GLY A 57 -5.47 -0.86 1.30
N GLY A 58 -4.87 0.25 0.90
CA GLY A 58 -5.15 1.56 1.46
C GLY A 58 -4.07 2.05 2.43
N LEU A 59 -4.05 3.37 2.61
CA LEU A 59 -3.06 4.05 3.42
C LEU A 59 -3.20 3.69 4.90
N ALA A 60 -2.07 3.52 5.58
CA ALA A 60 -2.04 3.20 7.01
C ALA A 60 -2.88 4.20 7.85
N GLN A 61 -2.88 5.48 7.50
CA GLN A 61 -3.60 6.54 8.22
C GLN A 61 -5.12 6.44 8.07
N LEU A 62 -5.61 5.87 6.97
CA LEU A 62 -7.04 5.71 6.70
C LEU A 62 -7.56 4.33 7.10
N ARG A 63 -6.69 3.47 7.65
CA ARG A 63 -7.08 2.14 8.11
C ARG A 63 -7.80 2.23 9.45
N THR A 64 -8.97 1.60 9.52
CA THR A 64 -9.60 1.31 10.80
C THR A 64 -8.94 0.10 11.43
N GLN A 65 -9.00 0.02 12.77
CA GLN A 65 -8.51 -1.16 13.51
C GLN A 65 -9.18 -2.45 13.00
N LYS A 66 -10.50 -2.43 12.80
CA LYS A 66 -11.26 -3.57 12.28
C LYS A 66 -10.75 -4.02 10.90
N ALA A 67 -10.44 -3.09 10.01
CA ALA A 67 -9.94 -3.43 8.67
C ALA A 67 -8.56 -4.10 8.74
N VAL A 68 -7.69 -3.64 9.65
CA VAL A 68 -6.39 -4.29 9.89
C VAL A 68 -6.57 -5.68 10.49
N GLU A 69 -7.43 -5.81 11.51
CA GLU A 69 -7.75 -7.09 12.13
C GLU A 69 -8.29 -8.10 11.11
N ASP A 70 -9.14 -7.68 10.18
CA ASP A 70 -9.69 -8.53 9.13
C ASP A 70 -8.61 -9.09 8.20
N VAL A 71 -7.59 -8.29 7.88
CA VAL A 71 -6.45 -8.74 7.06
C VAL A 71 -5.51 -9.65 7.84
N LEU A 72 -5.21 -9.31 9.09
CA LEU A 72 -4.33 -10.11 9.94
C LEU A 72 -4.96 -11.45 10.31
N ARG A 73 -6.26 -11.50 10.61
CA ARG A 73 -6.97 -12.66 11.15
C ARG A 73 -6.70 -13.97 10.39
N PRO A 74 -6.94 -14.09 9.07
CA PRO A 74 -6.77 -15.38 8.38
C PRO A 74 -5.33 -15.88 8.37
N LYS A 75 -4.35 -14.97 8.27
CA LYS A 75 -2.93 -15.32 8.16
C LYS A 75 -2.25 -15.46 9.51
N VAL A 76 -2.53 -14.59 10.47
CA VAL A 76 -1.92 -14.58 11.80
C VAL A 76 -2.65 -15.55 12.72
N LEU A 77 -3.91 -15.23 13.08
CA LEU A 77 -4.69 -16.06 13.98
C LEU A 77 -4.96 -17.45 13.37
N GLY A 78 -5.26 -17.51 12.06
CA GLY A 78 -5.46 -18.79 11.38
C GLY A 78 -4.22 -19.70 11.40
N THR A 79 -3.01 -19.15 11.22
CA THR A 79 -1.76 -19.93 11.37
C THR A 79 -1.61 -20.46 12.79
N TRP A 80 -1.87 -19.62 13.79
CA TRP A 80 -1.78 -20.01 15.19
C TRP A 80 -2.76 -21.13 15.56
N ILE A 81 -4.02 -21.01 15.12
CA ILE A 81 -5.07 -22.02 15.35
C ILE A 81 -4.70 -23.34 14.69
N LEU A 82 -4.29 -23.32 13.42
CA LEU A 82 -3.88 -24.52 12.70
C LEU A 82 -2.69 -25.20 13.37
N HIS A 83 -1.64 -24.44 13.74
CA HIS A 83 -0.48 -24.97 14.46
C HIS A 83 -0.89 -25.65 15.78
N ALA A 84 -1.78 -25.02 16.56
CA ALA A 84 -2.25 -25.59 17.81
C ALA A 84 -3.04 -26.88 17.61
N LEU A 85 -3.96 -26.93 16.63
CA LEU A 85 -4.80 -28.09 16.35
C LEU A 85 -4.05 -29.26 15.69
N LEU A 86 -2.92 -28.98 15.04
CA LEU A 86 -2.12 -29.95 14.30
C LEU A 86 -0.86 -30.40 15.03
N ARG A 87 -0.59 -29.92 16.25
CA ARG A 87 0.64 -30.18 17.00
C ARG A 87 1.00 -31.66 17.12
N ASP A 88 -0.01 -32.51 17.29
CA ASP A 88 0.16 -33.97 17.45
C ASP A 88 -0.14 -34.74 16.15
N THR A 89 -0.23 -34.04 15.01
CA THR A 89 -0.46 -34.66 13.69
C THR A 89 0.87 -34.85 12.97
N PRO A 90 1.21 -36.06 12.50
CA PRO A 90 2.44 -36.32 11.76
C PRO A 90 2.30 -35.82 10.32
N LEU A 91 2.49 -34.51 10.13
CA LEU A 91 2.52 -33.91 8.79
C LEU A 91 3.86 -34.17 8.12
N ASP A 92 3.85 -34.37 6.81
CA ASP A 92 5.02 -34.32 5.93
C ASP A 92 5.41 -32.87 5.64
N PHE A 93 4.41 -31.99 5.51
CA PHE A 93 4.62 -30.55 5.29
C PHE A 93 3.46 -29.69 5.80
N PHE A 94 3.78 -28.45 6.18
CA PHE A 94 2.79 -27.40 6.44
C PHE A 94 3.25 -26.10 5.77
N VAL A 95 2.71 -25.82 4.58
CA VAL A 95 3.05 -24.64 3.79
C VAL A 95 2.18 -23.45 4.19
N LEU A 96 2.83 -22.35 4.58
CA LEU A 96 2.22 -21.04 4.75
C LEU A 96 2.43 -20.25 3.45
N CYS A 97 1.34 -19.87 2.78
CA CYS A 97 1.42 -19.05 1.57
C CYS A 97 1.62 -17.58 1.96
N SER A 98 2.87 -17.18 2.20
CA SER A 98 3.29 -15.79 2.43
C SER A 98 3.38 -15.01 1.10
N SER A 99 3.98 -13.82 1.10
CA SER A 99 4.08 -12.94 -0.07
C SER A 99 5.41 -12.21 -0.15
N ARG A 100 5.94 -12.06 -1.37
CA ARG A 100 7.11 -11.23 -1.68
C ARG A 100 6.94 -9.78 -1.22
N THR A 101 5.70 -9.29 -1.13
CA THR A 101 5.38 -7.92 -0.70
C THR A 101 5.91 -7.58 0.70
N ALA A 102 6.10 -8.59 1.57
CA ALA A 102 6.74 -8.41 2.88
C ALA A 102 8.18 -7.86 2.78
N TYR A 103 8.83 -8.06 1.62
CA TYR A 103 10.20 -7.64 1.35
C TYR A 103 10.28 -6.39 0.47
N THR A 104 9.36 -6.27 -0.49
CA THR A 104 9.33 -5.11 -1.40
C THR A 104 8.57 -3.93 -0.81
N ALA A 105 7.82 -4.08 0.28
CA ALA A 105 7.14 -2.98 0.99
C ALA A 105 6.26 -2.12 0.09
N GLU A 106 5.36 -2.75 -0.66
CA GLU A 106 4.48 -2.07 -1.61
C GLU A 106 3.53 -1.07 -0.89
N PRO A 107 3.37 0.16 -1.42
CA PRO A 107 2.51 1.17 -0.80
C PRO A 107 1.08 0.70 -0.58
N GLY A 108 0.55 0.93 0.62
CA GLY A 108 -0.83 0.61 0.98
C GLY A 108 -1.07 -0.86 1.38
N GLN A 109 -0.02 -1.66 1.55
CA GLN A 109 -0.11 -3.07 1.95
C GLN A 109 0.38 -3.32 3.39
N ILE A 110 0.35 -2.33 4.28
CA ILE A 110 1.00 -2.39 5.61
C ILE A 110 0.61 -3.64 6.43
N ASP A 111 -0.67 -3.94 6.50
CA ASP A 111 -1.24 -5.05 7.26
C ASP A 111 -1.04 -6.39 6.56
N HIS A 112 -1.07 -6.43 5.23
CA HIS A 112 -0.71 -7.62 4.46
C HIS A 112 0.77 -7.98 4.63
N CYS A 113 1.65 -6.98 4.57
CA CYS A 113 3.08 -7.14 4.85
C CYS A 113 3.31 -7.64 6.27
N ALA A 114 2.63 -7.06 7.27
CA ALA A 114 2.70 -7.53 8.66
C ALA A 114 2.21 -8.98 8.81
N ALA A 115 1.11 -9.34 8.15
CA ALA A 115 0.57 -10.70 8.16
C ALA A 115 1.55 -11.73 7.57
N CYS A 116 2.17 -11.39 6.44
CA CYS A 116 3.14 -12.25 5.76
C CYS A 116 4.45 -12.36 6.56
N ALA A 117 4.97 -11.24 7.07
CA ALA A 117 6.16 -11.24 7.93
C ALA A 117 5.96 -12.06 9.22
N PHE A 118 4.74 -12.08 9.77
CA PHE A 118 4.40 -12.98 10.87
C PHE A 118 4.54 -14.45 10.45
N GLN A 119 3.99 -14.86 9.31
CA GLN A 119 4.08 -16.25 8.83
C GLN A 119 5.55 -16.67 8.58
N ASP A 120 6.36 -15.77 8.01
CA ASP A 120 7.79 -16.02 7.77
C ASP A 120 8.54 -16.22 9.09
N ALA A 121 8.33 -15.33 10.07
CA ALA A 121 8.94 -15.46 11.39
C ALA A 121 8.43 -16.69 12.15
N PHE A 122 7.15 -17.03 12.01
CA PHE A 122 6.54 -18.20 12.64
C PHE A 122 7.14 -19.51 12.11
N ALA A 123 7.40 -19.61 10.81
CA ALA A 123 8.08 -20.77 10.22
C ALA A 123 9.48 -20.96 10.80
N HIS A 124 10.26 -19.88 10.94
CA HIS A 124 11.57 -19.93 11.58
C HIS A 124 11.50 -20.37 13.06
N GLN A 125 10.52 -19.88 13.81
CA GLN A 125 10.32 -20.27 15.20
C GLN A 125 9.86 -21.73 15.34
N ALA A 126 9.01 -22.22 14.44
CA ALA A 126 8.58 -23.61 14.41
C ALA A 126 9.76 -24.55 14.11
N ALA A 127 10.61 -24.19 13.15
CA ALA A 127 11.83 -24.93 12.82
C ALA A 127 12.83 -24.96 13.99
N ALA A 128 13.04 -23.82 14.68
CA ALA A 128 13.93 -23.74 15.83
C ALA A 128 13.46 -24.57 17.04
N THR A 129 12.15 -24.79 17.16
CA THR A 129 11.54 -25.58 18.26
C THR A 129 11.25 -27.04 17.87
N GLY A 130 11.41 -27.40 16.59
CA GLY A 130 11.09 -28.74 16.08
C GLY A 130 9.61 -29.12 16.21
N SER A 131 8.69 -28.15 16.17
CA SER A 131 7.28 -28.40 16.48
C SER A 131 6.48 -29.02 15.33
N LEU A 132 6.55 -28.44 14.12
CA LEU A 132 5.91 -28.93 12.89
C LEU A 132 6.79 -28.59 11.67
N PRO A 133 6.70 -29.34 10.56
CA PRO A 133 7.47 -29.09 9.33
C PRO A 133 6.89 -27.91 8.54
N ILE A 134 6.98 -26.71 9.12
CA ILE A 134 6.42 -25.50 8.54
C ILE A 134 7.39 -24.90 7.52
N ILE A 135 6.86 -24.61 6.34
CA ILE A 135 7.54 -23.93 5.24
C ILE A 135 6.80 -22.63 4.98
N SER A 136 7.46 -21.47 5.13
CA SER A 136 6.88 -20.23 4.60
C SER A 136 7.32 -20.02 3.16
N LEU A 137 6.35 -19.84 2.27
CA LEU A 137 6.58 -19.63 0.84
C LEU A 137 6.04 -18.26 0.45
N ALA A 138 6.94 -17.29 0.33
CA ALA A 138 6.63 -15.92 -0.04
C ALA A 138 6.45 -15.83 -1.57
N TRP A 139 5.21 -15.99 -2.01
CA TRP A 139 4.85 -15.99 -3.43
C TRP A 139 5.02 -14.62 -4.08
N ASP A 140 5.36 -14.65 -5.35
CA ASP A 140 5.25 -13.48 -6.23
C ASP A 140 3.77 -13.21 -6.59
N THR A 141 3.51 -12.07 -7.22
CA THR A 141 2.23 -11.75 -7.85
C THR A 141 1.91 -12.80 -8.91
N TRP A 142 0.67 -13.30 -8.87
CA TRP A 142 0.15 -14.27 -9.83
C TRP A 142 -0.45 -13.58 -11.06
N ARG A 143 -0.11 -14.08 -12.24
CA ARG A 143 -0.54 -13.51 -13.53
C ARG A 143 -2.03 -13.73 -13.83
N GLU A 144 -2.52 -14.93 -13.53
CA GLU A 144 -3.81 -15.44 -14.04
C GLU A 144 -4.81 -15.81 -12.94
N VAL A 145 -4.33 -15.97 -11.71
CA VAL A 145 -5.11 -16.46 -10.55
C VAL A 145 -4.87 -15.58 -9.33
N GLY A 146 -5.65 -15.79 -8.27
CA GLY A 146 -5.44 -15.14 -6.98
C GLY A 146 -5.89 -13.69 -6.90
N GLN A 147 -5.56 -13.04 -5.77
CA GLN A 147 -6.11 -11.75 -5.38
C GLN A 147 -5.75 -10.63 -6.36
N ALA A 148 -4.55 -10.64 -6.95
CA ALA A 148 -4.10 -9.63 -7.91
C ALA A 148 -5.00 -9.57 -9.17
N VAL A 149 -5.61 -10.70 -9.54
CA VAL A 149 -6.49 -10.79 -10.70
C VAL A 149 -7.96 -10.51 -10.34
N THR A 150 -8.39 -10.91 -9.15
CA THR A 150 -9.80 -10.78 -8.72
C THR A 150 -10.14 -9.45 -8.06
N THR A 151 -9.15 -8.68 -7.62
CA THR A 151 -9.37 -7.38 -6.99
C THR A 151 -9.84 -6.36 -8.02
N GLN A 152 -10.96 -5.70 -7.73
CA GLN A 152 -11.47 -4.62 -8.57
C GLN A 152 -10.57 -3.39 -8.42
N MET A 153 -10.07 -2.90 -9.55
CA MET A 153 -9.27 -1.68 -9.61
C MET A 153 -10.15 -0.51 -10.04
N PRO A 154 -9.84 0.73 -9.62
CA PRO A 154 -10.52 1.92 -10.11
C PRO A 154 -10.42 2.05 -11.64
N ASP A 155 -11.45 2.63 -12.25
CA ASP A 155 -11.48 2.88 -13.69
C ASP A 155 -10.25 3.69 -14.14
N GLY A 156 -9.56 3.20 -15.16
CA GLY A 156 -8.33 3.80 -15.70
C GLY A 156 -7.01 3.26 -15.13
N ALA A 157 -7.04 2.36 -14.15
CA ALA A 157 -5.83 1.70 -13.61
C ALA A 157 -5.39 0.45 -14.40
N ASN A 158 -6.09 0.10 -15.49
CA ASN A 158 -5.79 -1.08 -16.31
C ASN A 158 -4.35 -1.12 -16.86
N PRO A 159 -3.76 -0.02 -17.36
CA PRO A 159 -2.38 -0.05 -17.87
C PRO A 159 -1.34 -0.39 -16.77
N MET A 160 -1.59 0.07 -15.54
CA MET A 160 -0.73 -0.22 -14.39
C MET A 160 -0.83 -1.70 -14.00
N ARG A 161 -2.04 -2.26 -14.03
CA ARG A 161 -2.27 -3.70 -13.81
C ARG A 161 -1.60 -4.54 -14.90
N GLU A 162 -1.74 -4.17 -16.18
CA GLU A 162 -1.08 -4.89 -17.28
C GLU A 162 0.44 -4.88 -17.16
N ALA A 163 1.03 -3.72 -16.82
CA ALA A 163 2.47 -3.61 -16.58
C ALA A 163 2.95 -4.48 -15.41
N MET A 164 2.16 -4.55 -14.32
CA MET A 164 2.44 -5.40 -13.17
C MET A 164 2.36 -6.90 -13.54
N LEU A 165 1.34 -7.30 -14.31
CA LEU A 165 1.12 -8.70 -14.68
C LEU A 165 2.07 -9.18 -15.79
N ALA A 166 2.68 -8.28 -16.56
CA ALA A 166 3.60 -8.64 -17.64
C ALA A 166 4.81 -9.47 -17.17
N HIS A 167 5.27 -9.24 -15.93
CA HIS A 167 6.37 -9.98 -15.31
C HIS A 167 5.91 -10.92 -14.19
N ALA A 168 4.59 -11.05 -13.96
CA ALA A 168 4.05 -11.87 -12.88
C ALA A 168 4.23 -13.38 -13.11
N LEU A 169 4.23 -14.14 -12.01
CA LEU A 169 4.38 -15.59 -11.98
C LEU A 169 3.19 -16.29 -12.64
N THR A 170 3.45 -17.22 -13.55
CA THR A 170 2.42 -18.07 -14.14
C THR A 170 2.05 -19.25 -13.23
N PRO A 171 0.84 -19.83 -13.37
CA PRO A 171 0.48 -21.04 -12.63
C PRO A 171 1.45 -22.21 -12.83
N ALA A 172 1.96 -22.40 -14.05
CA ALA A 172 2.89 -23.48 -14.36
C ALA A 172 4.25 -23.31 -13.65
N GLU A 173 4.80 -22.09 -13.65
CA GLU A 173 6.02 -21.77 -12.88
C GLU A 173 5.77 -21.92 -11.37
N GLY A 174 4.59 -21.54 -10.89
CA GLY A 174 4.18 -21.73 -9.50
C GLY A 174 4.18 -23.19 -9.06
N VAL A 175 3.66 -24.10 -9.90
CA VAL A 175 3.69 -25.54 -9.64
C VAL A 175 5.13 -26.08 -9.61
N ASP A 176 5.97 -25.71 -10.58
CA ASP A 176 7.39 -26.12 -10.60
C ASP A 176 8.14 -25.65 -9.35
N VAL A 177 7.92 -24.41 -8.92
CA VAL A 177 8.49 -23.89 -7.66
C VAL A 177 7.96 -24.67 -6.46
N PHE A 178 6.66 -24.95 -6.40
CA PHE A 178 6.05 -25.68 -5.29
C PHE A 178 6.64 -27.09 -5.15
N GLU A 179 6.79 -27.82 -6.26
CA GLU A 179 7.41 -29.15 -6.27
C GLU A 179 8.85 -29.13 -5.75
N ARG A 180 9.65 -28.16 -6.19
CA ARG A 180 11.05 -28.00 -5.72
C ARG A 180 11.12 -27.68 -4.23
N VAL A 181 10.22 -26.83 -3.74
CA VAL A 181 10.14 -26.45 -2.33
C VAL A 181 9.75 -27.66 -1.48
N LEU A 182 8.75 -28.44 -1.88
CA LEU A 182 8.37 -29.66 -1.15
C LEU A 182 9.50 -30.70 -1.14
N ALA A 183 10.24 -30.84 -2.23
CA ALA A 183 11.35 -31.78 -2.32
C ALA A 183 12.55 -31.40 -1.42
N GLN A 184 12.80 -30.11 -1.22
CA GLN A 184 13.93 -29.62 -0.41
C GLN A 184 13.55 -29.28 1.04
N ALA A 185 12.26 -29.07 1.31
CA ALA A 185 11.70 -28.66 2.59
C ALA A 185 12.47 -27.50 3.30
N PRO A 186 12.79 -26.40 2.59
CA PRO A 186 13.43 -25.25 3.23
C PRO A 186 12.47 -24.58 4.21
N THR A 187 12.98 -23.98 5.29
CA THR A 187 12.14 -23.28 6.27
C THR A 187 11.41 -22.07 5.66
N HIS A 188 12.07 -21.34 4.76
CA HIS A 188 11.50 -20.14 4.15
C HIS A 188 12.14 -19.86 2.78
N VAL A 189 11.30 -19.51 1.79
CA VAL A 189 11.71 -19.17 0.42
C VAL A 189 10.91 -17.98 -0.09
N VAL A 190 11.61 -17.02 -0.70
CA VAL A 190 11.01 -15.91 -1.44
C VAL A 190 11.06 -16.20 -2.93
N VAL A 191 9.91 -16.21 -3.56
CA VAL A 191 9.76 -16.40 -5.01
C VAL A 191 9.73 -15.02 -5.66
N SER A 192 10.60 -14.82 -6.65
CA SER A 192 10.62 -13.60 -7.44
C SER A 192 10.97 -13.92 -8.88
N THR A 193 10.12 -13.48 -9.79
CA THR A 193 10.29 -13.53 -11.26
C THR A 193 11.30 -12.51 -11.79
N GLU A 194 11.68 -11.55 -10.94
CA GLU A 194 12.70 -10.54 -11.20
C GLU A 194 13.79 -10.54 -10.12
N ASP A 195 14.88 -9.81 -10.36
CA ASP A 195 15.92 -9.62 -9.34
C ASP A 195 15.33 -8.94 -8.09
N LEU A 196 15.25 -9.71 -7.00
CA LEU A 196 14.61 -9.28 -5.76
C LEU A 196 15.30 -8.06 -5.14
N ARG A 197 16.63 -7.97 -5.22
CA ARG A 197 17.37 -6.85 -4.66
C ARG A 197 17.09 -5.56 -5.42
N ALA A 198 17.04 -5.65 -6.75
CA ALA A 198 16.65 -4.54 -7.61
C ALA A 198 15.20 -4.11 -7.34
N ALA A 199 14.28 -5.05 -7.15
CA ALA A 199 12.89 -4.76 -6.79
C ALA A 199 12.78 -4.01 -5.45
N MET A 200 13.49 -4.50 -4.42
CA MET A 200 13.56 -3.84 -3.11
C MET A 200 14.14 -2.43 -3.22
N ALA A 201 15.22 -2.25 -3.98
CA ALA A 201 15.85 -0.94 -4.19
C ALA A 201 14.93 0.04 -4.90
N ARG A 202 14.20 -0.41 -5.94
CA ARG A 202 13.21 0.42 -6.64
C ARG A 202 12.09 0.88 -5.72
N SER A 203 11.57 -0.04 -4.89
CA SER A 203 10.52 0.30 -3.94
C SER A 203 11.01 1.29 -2.88
N ALA A 204 12.22 1.09 -2.34
CA ALA A 204 12.83 2.02 -1.41
C ALA A 204 13.00 3.43 -2.01
N SER A 205 13.47 3.51 -3.26
CA SER A 205 13.57 4.78 -3.99
C SER A 205 12.21 5.44 -4.18
N LEU A 206 11.19 4.67 -4.59
CA LEU A 206 9.83 5.18 -4.75
C LEU A 206 9.28 5.75 -3.44
N LEU A 207 9.50 5.05 -2.32
CA LEU A 207 9.09 5.53 -1.00
C LEU A 207 9.83 6.82 -0.61
N GLN A 208 11.13 6.92 -0.88
CA GLN A 208 11.90 8.15 -0.66
C GLN A 208 11.38 9.31 -1.51
N ASP A 209 11.10 9.08 -2.79
CA ASP A 209 10.54 10.09 -3.70
C ASP A 209 9.14 10.53 -3.26
N LEU A 210 8.31 9.59 -2.77
CA LEU A 210 6.99 9.89 -2.24
C LEU A 210 7.05 10.67 -0.92
N MET A 211 8.01 10.36 -0.05
CA MET A 211 8.15 10.99 1.27
C MET A 211 8.87 12.34 1.22
N GLY A 212 9.71 12.60 0.20
CA GLY A 212 10.57 13.78 0.14
C GLY A 212 11.64 13.80 1.24
N PRO A 213 12.52 14.82 1.28
CA PRO A 213 13.37 15.05 2.45
C PRO A 213 12.50 15.33 3.68
N MET A 214 12.66 14.50 4.71
CA MET A 214 11.96 14.66 5.98
C MET A 214 12.54 15.88 6.72
N GLU A 215 12.02 17.08 6.44
CA GLU A 215 12.30 18.26 7.27
C GLU A 215 11.50 18.14 8.58
N THR A 216 12.18 17.65 9.62
CA THR A 216 11.67 17.68 10.98
C THR A 216 11.74 19.09 11.53
N ASP A 217 10.78 19.95 11.18
CA ASP A 217 10.51 21.17 11.94
C ASP A 217 9.00 21.34 12.11
N ALA A 218 8.51 20.83 13.24
CA ALA A 218 7.17 21.14 13.74
C ALA A 218 7.13 22.64 14.09
N ALA A 219 6.67 23.46 13.14
CA ALA A 219 6.37 24.86 13.43
C ALA A 219 5.18 24.93 14.41
N PRO A 220 5.25 25.73 15.49
CA PRO A 220 4.17 25.85 16.46
C PRO A 220 2.92 26.44 15.79
N ALA A 221 1.77 25.86 16.11
CA ALA A 221 0.46 26.32 15.67
C ALA A 221 0.19 27.73 16.20
N ALA A 222 0.35 28.74 15.35
CA ALA A 222 -0.07 30.10 15.64
C ALA A 222 -1.60 30.24 15.51
N GLU A 223 -2.19 30.79 16.56
CA GLU A 223 -3.58 31.19 16.73
C GLU A 223 -4.11 31.99 15.52
N ARG A 224 -5.19 31.52 14.89
CA ARG A 224 -5.71 32.07 13.61
C ARG A 224 -6.87 33.04 13.86
N ALA A 225 -6.68 34.30 13.47
CA ALA A 225 -7.77 35.23 13.20
C ALA A 225 -8.44 34.88 11.85
N ALA A 226 -9.77 34.98 11.78
CA ALA A 226 -10.56 34.66 10.60
C ALA A 226 -10.63 35.84 9.59
N PRO A 227 -10.42 35.59 8.28
CA PRO A 227 -11.00 36.38 7.21
C PRO A 227 -12.21 35.66 6.58
N ALA A 228 -13.30 36.40 6.38
CA ALA A 228 -14.60 35.89 5.91
C ALA A 228 -14.75 35.85 4.37
N SER A 229 -13.68 35.60 3.61
CA SER A 229 -13.75 35.42 2.17
C SER A 229 -12.54 34.63 1.68
N MET A 230 -12.76 33.65 0.80
CA MET A 230 -11.67 32.92 0.15
C MET A 230 -10.76 33.90 -0.61
N ASP A 231 -9.45 33.72 -0.54
CA ASP A 231 -8.52 34.41 -1.43
C ASP A 231 -8.47 33.75 -2.82
N GLU A 232 -7.67 34.30 -3.74
CA GLU A 232 -7.57 33.79 -5.12
C GLU A 232 -6.97 32.37 -5.17
N ALA A 233 -5.97 32.09 -4.33
CA ALA A 233 -5.33 30.78 -4.27
C ALA A 233 -6.28 29.73 -3.66
N GLU A 234 -7.05 30.10 -2.64
CA GLU A 234 -8.07 29.27 -2.01
C GLU A 234 -9.19 28.92 -3.00
N ARG A 235 -9.65 29.89 -3.81
CA ARG A 235 -10.64 29.63 -4.87
C ARG A 235 -10.12 28.69 -5.94
N GLU A 236 -8.92 28.97 -6.48
CA GLU A 236 -8.33 28.12 -7.51
C GLU A 236 -8.06 26.70 -7.00
N LEU A 237 -7.62 26.56 -5.76
CA LEU A 237 -7.42 25.26 -5.14
C LEU A 237 -8.74 24.54 -4.89
N ALA A 238 -9.80 25.25 -4.47
CA ALA A 238 -11.13 24.68 -4.31
C ALA A 238 -11.67 24.15 -5.63
N ASP A 239 -11.51 24.87 -6.73
CA ASP A 239 -11.90 24.42 -8.07
C ASP A 239 -11.17 23.14 -8.49
N ILE A 240 -9.89 23.02 -8.13
CA ILE A 240 -9.12 21.79 -8.36
C ILE A 240 -9.72 20.64 -7.54
N TRP A 241 -9.98 20.86 -6.25
CA TRP A 241 -10.52 19.85 -5.36
C TRP A 241 -11.93 19.41 -5.79
N GLN A 242 -12.84 20.33 -6.07
CA GLN A 242 -14.19 20.04 -6.56
C GLN A 242 -14.16 19.15 -7.80
N ARG A 243 -13.31 19.48 -8.77
CA ARG A 243 -13.19 18.72 -10.02
C ARG A 243 -12.70 17.30 -9.80
N PHE A 244 -11.70 17.11 -8.95
CA PHE A 244 -11.07 15.80 -8.74
C PHE A 244 -11.78 14.93 -7.69
N LEU A 245 -12.51 15.55 -6.77
CA LEU A 245 -13.30 14.86 -5.74
C LEU A 245 -14.76 14.67 -6.16
N GLY A 246 -15.25 15.39 -7.17
CA GLY A 246 -16.63 15.31 -7.64
C GLY A 246 -17.64 15.93 -6.68
N VAL A 247 -17.23 16.94 -5.89
CA VAL A 247 -18.08 17.62 -4.90
C VAL A 247 -18.52 18.99 -5.39
N GLU A 248 -19.73 19.43 -5.00
CA GLU A 248 -20.33 20.70 -5.47
C GLU A 248 -19.66 21.95 -4.89
N SER A 249 -19.15 21.88 -3.67
CA SER A 249 -18.47 23.00 -3.00
C SER A 249 -17.42 22.50 -2.01
N VAL A 250 -16.40 23.34 -1.73
CA VAL A 250 -15.36 23.06 -0.72
C VAL A 250 -15.16 24.30 0.16
N ALA A 251 -15.22 24.14 1.48
CA ALA A 251 -15.00 25.19 2.46
C ALA A 251 -13.54 25.25 2.96
N LEU A 252 -13.13 26.42 3.50
CA LEU A 252 -11.74 26.73 3.89
C LEU A 252 -11.09 25.75 4.87
N HIS A 253 -11.88 25.14 5.74
CA HIS A 253 -11.42 24.23 6.79
C HIS A 253 -11.77 22.77 6.50
N GLU A 254 -12.40 22.48 5.37
CA GLU A 254 -12.66 21.10 4.97
C GLU A 254 -11.36 20.39 4.65
N ASN A 255 -11.30 19.16 5.12
CA ASN A 255 -10.17 18.28 4.95
C ASN A 255 -10.28 17.53 3.62
N PHE A 256 -9.23 17.58 2.81
CA PHE A 256 -9.14 16.90 1.52
C PHE A 256 -9.55 15.42 1.59
N PHE A 257 -9.14 14.74 2.66
CA PHE A 257 -9.34 13.30 2.84
C PHE A 257 -10.74 12.97 3.35
N GLU A 258 -11.36 13.86 4.13
CA GLU A 258 -12.75 13.71 4.57
C GLU A 258 -13.73 13.88 3.41
N LEU A 259 -13.35 14.66 2.40
CA LEU A 259 -14.10 14.84 1.15
C LEU A 259 -13.92 13.68 0.14
N GLY A 260 -13.31 12.57 0.53
CA GLY A 260 -13.08 11.40 -0.33
C GLY A 260 -11.76 11.42 -1.11
N GLY A 261 -10.86 12.36 -0.78
CA GLY A 261 -9.51 12.40 -1.34
C GLY A 261 -8.66 11.20 -0.95
N ASN A 262 -7.87 10.70 -1.89
CA ASN A 262 -6.92 9.60 -1.68
C ASN A 262 -5.60 9.91 -2.40
N SER A 263 -4.55 9.09 -2.23
CA SER A 263 -3.23 9.39 -2.83
C SER A 263 -3.23 9.47 -4.35
N LEU A 264 -4.11 8.72 -5.04
CA LEU A 264 -4.21 8.80 -6.50
C LEU A 264 -4.82 10.13 -6.93
N ILE A 265 -5.86 10.58 -6.24
CA ILE A 265 -6.48 11.90 -6.44
C ILE A 265 -5.49 12.99 -6.01
N GLY A 266 -4.79 12.82 -4.89
CA GLY A 266 -3.77 13.73 -4.38
C GLY A 266 -2.63 13.93 -5.36
N LEU A 267 -2.15 12.87 -6.03
CA LEU A 267 -1.14 12.97 -7.09
C LEU A 267 -1.65 13.80 -8.29
N LYS A 268 -2.91 13.58 -8.70
CA LYS A 268 -3.54 14.36 -9.77
C LYS A 268 -3.71 15.84 -9.37
N VAL A 269 -4.13 16.09 -8.13
CA VAL A 269 -4.27 17.42 -7.55
C VAL A 269 -2.92 18.13 -7.49
N ILE A 270 -1.87 17.47 -7.03
CA ILE A 270 -0.51 18.03 -6.95
C ILE A 270 0.05 18.35 -8.33
N ASN A 271 -0.16 17.49 -9.33
CA ASN A 271 0.23 17.76 -10.71
C ASN A 271 -0.52 18.98 -11.29
N GLU A 272 -1.82 19.10 -10.98
CA GLU A 272 -2.61 20.25 -11.41
C GLU A 272 -2.19 21.53 -10.67
N VAL A 273 -1.83 21.43 -9.39
CA VAL A 273 -1.27 22.52 -8.59
C VAL A 273 0.06 23.00 -9.20
N LYS A 274 0.95 22.08 -9.58
CA LYS A 274 2.19 22.42 -10.30
C LYS A 274 1.91 23.16 -11.60
N ARG A 275 0.90 22.73 -12.36
CA ARG A 275 0.51 23.36 -13.63
C ARG A 275 -0.04 24.78 -13.46
N ARG A 276 -0.87 25.02 -12.44
CA ARG A 276 -1.53 26.32 -12.22
C ARG A 276 -0.70 27.30 -11.41
N PHE A 277 -0.09 26.84 -10.33
CA PHE A 277 0.64 27.66 -9.38
C PHE A 277 2.16 27.67 -9.62
N GLY A 278 2.66 26.83 -10.54
CA GLY A 278 4.10 26.70 -10.81
C GLY A 278 4.91 26.13 -9.63
N LYS A 279 4.22 25.48 -8.67
CA LYS A 279 4.81 24.94 -7.45
C LYS A 279 4.91 23.42 -7.53
N ASP A 280 6.14 22.93 -7.51
CA ASP A 280 6.40 21.50 -7.36
C ASP A 280 6.34 21.15 -5.88
N LEU A 281 5.30 20.44 -5.48
CA LEU A 281 5.09 20.03 -4.09
C LEU A 281 5.10 18.50 -4.02
N PRO A 282 5.76 17.90 -3.01
CA PRO A 282 5.56 16.48 -2.75
C PRO A 282 4.11 16.24 -2.34
N VAL A 283 3.57 15.06 -2.65
CA VAL A 283 2.22 14.67 -2.23
C VAL A 283 2.03 14.75 -0.71
N VAL A 284 3.10 14.55 0.05
CA VAL A 284 3.13 14.72 1.52
C VAL A 284 2.68 16.10 1.98
N SER A 285 2.89 17.16 1.19
CA SER A 285 2.43 18.51 1.56
C SER A 285 0.91 18.58 1.73
N LEU A 286 0.16 17.76 0.99
CA LEU A 286 -1.30 17.65 1.13
C LEU A 286 -1.69 16.96 2.45
N PHE A 287 -0.82 16.13 3.03
CA PHE A 287 -1.04 15.49 4.32
C PHE A 287 -0.65 16.39 5.50
N GLU A 288 0.43 17.16 5.37
CA GLU A 288 0.86 18.12 6.39
C GLU A 288 -0.11 19.30 6.49
N ASN A 289 -0.80 19.61 5.39
CA ASN A 289 -1.70 20.76 5.27
C ASN A 289 -3.06 20.32 4.70
N PRO A 290 -3.80 19.44 5.39
CA PRO A 290 -4.92 18.72 4.81
C PRO A 290 -6.16 19.57 4.56
N THR A 291 -6.21 20.79 5.08
CA THR A 291 -7.33 21.71 4.85
C THR A 291 -7.05 22.65 3.68
N LEU A 292 -8.11 23.05 2.99
CA LEU A 292 -8.02 23.95 1.83
C LEU A 292 -7.18 25.22 2.16
N SER A 293 -7.48 25.88 3.28
CA SER A 293 -6.75 27.09 3.72
C SER A 293 -5.31 26.82 4.18
N ALA A 294 -4.97 25.61 4.63
CA ALA A 294 -3.59 25.27 4.98
C ALA A 294 -2.76 25.05 3.70
N MET A 295 -3.30 24.30 2.74
CA MET A 295 -2.63 24.09 1.45
C MET A 295 -2.49 25.38 0.65
N ALA A 296 -3.52 26.23 0.60
CA ALA A 296 -3.44 27.52 -0.09
C ALA A 296 -2.33 28.42 0.47
N ARG A 297 -2.13 28.41 1.80
CA ARG A 297 -1.03 29.14 2.45
C ARG A 297 0.36 28.64 2.06
N LEU A 298 0.54 27.33 1.84
CA LEU A 298 1.80 26.81 1.31
C LEU A 298 2.09 27.34 -0.10
N LEU A 299 1.06 27.48 -0.93
CA LEU A 299 1.19 27.99 -2.29
C LEU A 299 1.58 29.47 -2.32
N THR A 300 1.04 30.27 -1.39
CA THR A 300 1.26 31.73 -1.34
C THR A 300 2.54 32.15 -0.60
N ARG A 301 3.00 31.41 0.42
CA ARG A 301 4.25 31.73 1.17
C ARG A 301 5.49 31.89 0.29
N GLY A 302 5.57 31.17 -0.84
CA GLY A 302 6.67 31.32 -1.78
C GLY A 302 6.56 32.49 -2.76
N GLN A 303 5.39 33.13 -2.89
CA GLN A 303 5.20 34.33 -3.71
C GLN A 303 5.57 35.62 -2.98
N GLU A 304 5.38 35.67 -1.65
CA GLU A 304 5.74 36.84 -0.84
C GLU A 304 7.26 37.09 -0.80
N GLN A 305 8.07 36.03 -0.74
CA GLN A 305 9.55 36.15 -0.78
C GLN A 305 10.08 36.59 -2.16
N ALA A 306 9.41 36.21 -3.26
CA ALA A 306 9.78 36.64 -4.61
C ALA A 306 9.34 38.10 -4.91
N SER A 307 8.18 38.52 -4.40
CA SER A 307 7.70 39.90 -4.53
C SER A 307 8.50 40.88 -3.66
N ALA A 308 8.93 40.47 -2.45
CA ALA A 308 9.78 41.28 -1.58
C ALA A 308 11.17 41.54 -2.18
N THR A 309 11.80 40.53 -2.79
CA THR A 309 13.12 40.67 -3.45
C THR A 309 13.07 41.52 -4.72
N THR A 310 11.93 41.52 -5.43
CA THR A 310 11.75 42.32 -6.65
C THR A 310 11.44 43.79 -6.35
N SER A 311 10.66 44.07 -5.30
CA SER A 311 10.41 45.42 -4.77
C SER A 311 11.70 46.07 -4.24
N ASP A 312 12.50 45.32 -3.48
CA ASP A 312 13.75 45.82 -2.91
C ASP A 312 14.82 46.08 -3.99
N ARG A 313 14.92 45.24 -5.03
CA ARG A 313 15.80 45.50 -6.19
C ARG A 313 15.40 46.74 -7.00
N ARG A 314 14.09 47.00 -7.17
CA ARG A 314 13.60 48.22 -7.83
C ARG A 314 13.88 49.48 -7.00
N SER A 315 13.73 49.41 -5.67
CA SER A 315 14.03 50.53 -4.76
C SER A 315 15.52 50.90 -4.75
N ARG A 316 16.41 49.90 -4.72
CA ARG A 316 17.88 50.10 -4.74
C ARG A 316 18.36 50.64 -6.10
N GLY A 317 17.75 50.19 -7.20
CA GLY A 317 18.03 50.70 -8.55
C GLY A 317 17.60 52.16 -8.74
N ALA A 318 16.48 52.59 -8.12
CA ALA A 318 16.03 53.97 -8.15
C ALA A 318 16.96 54.91 -7.34
N ARG A 319 17.30 54.54 -6.09
CA ARG A 319 18.23 55.30 -5.24
C ARG A 319 19.62 55.47 -5.85
N ARG A 320 20.13 54.46 -6.56
CA ARG A 320 21.44 54.54 -7.23
C ARG A 320 21.43 55.53 -8.41
N ARG A 321 20.31 55.68 -9.12
CA ARG A 321 20.17 56.65 -10.21
C ARG A 321 20.09 58.09 -9.70
N GLU A 322 19.37 58.32 -8.62
CA GLU A 322 19.32 59.65 -7.95
C GLU A 322 20.69 60.08 -7.43
N LEU A 323 21.45 59.19 -6.79
CA LEU A 323 22.79 59.50 -6.27
C LEU A 323 23.80 59.84 -7.38
N ILE A 324 23.69 59.19 -8.54
CA ILE A 324 24.53 59.50 -9.71
C ILE A 324 24.15 60.85 -10.32
N GLN A 325 22.86 61.20 -10.30
CA GLN A 325 22.35 62.46 -10.84
C GLN A 325 22.70 63.65 -9.92
N GLN A 326 22.65 63.46 -8.60
CA GLN A 326 23.11 64.46 -7.62
C GLN A 326 24.62 64.70 -7.68
N ARG A 327 25.44 63.64 -7.82
CA ARG A 327 26.90 63.78 -7.99
C ARG A 327 27.30 64.52 -9.28
N ARG A 328 26.48 64.48 -10.31
CA ARG A 328 26.69 65.26 -11.55
C ARG A 328 26.28 66.72 -11.43
N GLN A 329 25.45 67.08 -10.45
CA GLN A 329 25.00 68.45 -10.22
C GLN A 329 25.84 69.19 -9.16
N SER A 330 26.54 68.46 -8.27
CA SER A 330 27.40 69.04 -7.22
C SER A 330 28.89 69.10 -7.59
N GLY A 331 29.25 68.75 -8.83
CA GLY A 331 30.62 68.86 -9.34
C GLY A 331 30.78 70.09 -10.23
N ASN A 332 30.80 71.27 -9.61
CA ASN A 332 31.34 72.51 -10.17
C ASN A 332 31.91 73.36 -9.03
#